data_AF-A0ABD1GMP0-F1
#
_entry.id   AF-A0ABD1GMP0-F1
#
_cell.length_a   1.000
_cell.length_b   1.000
_cell.length_c   1.000
_cell.angle_alpha   90.00
_cell.angle_beta   90.00
_cell.angle_gamma   90.00
#
_symmetry.space_group_name_H-M   'P 1'
#
loop_
_entity.id
_entity.type
_entity.pdbx_description
1 polymer ?
#
loop_
_entity_poly.entity_id
_entity_poly.type
_entity_poly.pdbx_seq_one_letter_code
_entity_poly.pdbx_strand_id
1 'polypeptide(L)'
;MTQKGNLFKGQKKSKSVPLNRHGKMAHTRKGKKVAKPSKVTKERDVDREVSKFINHCNEMKAVTVANKDGGYLSIVKLPTDSGKK
;
A
#
# COMPACT_ATOMS: atom_id res chain seq x y z
N MET A 1 3.21 -34.19 28.64
CA MET A 1 1.88 -33.72 28.16
C MET A 1 1.63 -32.31 28.69
N THR A 2 2.17 -31.26 28.05
CA THR A 2 2.13 -29.87 28.57
C THR A 2 1.09 -29.04 27.80
N GLN A 3 -0.13 -29.01 28.32
CA GLN A 3 -1.35 -28.41 27.76
C GLN A 3 -1.42 -26.86 27.82
N LYS A 4 -0.31 -26.14 28.12
CA LYS A 4 -0.40 -24.71 28.51
C LYS A 4 0.47 -23.73 27.72
N GLY A 5 0.93 -24.09 26.52
CA GLY A 5 1.71 -23.18 25.68
C GLY A 5 0.98 -21.85 25.33
N ASN A 6 -0.34 -21.92 25.14
CA ASN A 6 -1.16 -20.78 24.72
C ASN A 6 -1.76 -19.94 25.87
N LEU A 7 -1.53 -20.32 27.13
CA LEU A 7 -2.09 -19.61 28.30
C LEU A 7 -1.09 -18.64 28.96
N PHE A 8 0.10 -18.47 28.39
CA PHE A 8 1.11 -17.57 28.97
C PHE A 8 0.67 -16.10 28.88
N LYS A 9 0.46 -15.48 30.05
CA LYS A 9 0.34 -14.03 30.19
C LYS A 9 1.65 -13.40 29.70
N GLY A 10 1.62 -12.73 28.55
CA GLY A 10 2.80 -12.10 27.93
C GLY A 10 3.00 -12.43 26.45
N GLN A 11 2.27 -13.40 25.89
CA GLN A 11 2.23 -13.63 24.45
C GLN A 11 1.71 -12.37 23.74
N LYS A 12 2.53 -11.80 22.83
CA LYS A 12 2.15 -10.65 22.01
C LYS A 12 1.04 -11.10 21.05
N LYS A 13 -0.22 -10.88 21.43
CA LYS A 13 -1.36 -11.07 20.54
C LYS A 13 -1.21 -10.10 19.37
N SER A 14 -0.91 -10.62 18.18
CA SER A 14 -1.03 -9.81 16.97
C SER A 14 -2.49 -9.39 16.83
N LYS A 15 -2.75 -8.08 16.80
CA LYS A 15 -4.11 -7.58 16.57
C LYS A 15 -4.48 -7.89 15.13
N SER A 16 -5.17 -9.01 14.93
CA SER A 16 -5.77 -9.36 13.64
C SER A 16 -6.85 -8.33 13.30
N VAL A 17 -6.95 -7.94 12.04
CA VAL A 17 -8.00 -7.01 11.59
C VAL A 17 -9.36 -7.71 11.74
N PRO A 18 -10.33 -7.12 12.46
CA PRO A 18 -11.64 -7.74 12.63
C PRO A 18 -12.34 -7.89 11.28
N LEU A 19 -13.00 -9.05 11.09
CA LEU A 19 -13.84 -9.27 9.92
C LEU A 19 -15.07 -8.36 9.96
N ASN A 20 -15.68 -8.11 8.82
CA ASN A 20 -16.91 -7.33 8.76
C ASN A 20 -18.06 -8.05 9.49
N ARG A 21 -19.22 -7.39 9.64
CA ARG A 21 -20.42 -7.95 10.31
C ARG A 21 -20.91 -9.29 9.74
N HIS A 22 -20.49 -9.66 8.53
CA HIS A 22 -20.84 -10.91 7.87
C HIS A 22 -19.66 -11.90 7.80
N GLY A 23 -18.60 -11.69 8.57
CA GLY A 23 -17.43 -12.58 8.59
C GLY A 23 -16.61 -12.57 7.31
N LYS A 24 -16.76 -11.57 6.43
CA LYS A 24 -15.93 -11.41 5.24
C LYS A 24 -14.75 -10.48 5.53
N MET A 25 -13.60 -10.79 4.94
CA MET A 25 -12.44 -9.89 4.96
C MET A 25 -12.76 -8.61 4.19
N ALA A 26 -12.27 -7.48 4.69
CA ALA A 26 -12.42 -6.20 3.99
C ALA A 26 -11.71 -6.26 2.62
N HIS A 27 -12.43 -5.91 1.56
CA HIS A 27 -11.85 -5.86 0.23
C HIS A 27 -10.86 -4.70 0.12
N THR A 28 -9.57 -5.01 -0.03
CA THR A 28 -8.54 -4.01 -0.33
C THR A 28 -8.43 -3.78 -1.83
N ARG A 29 -8.64 -2.52 -2.24
CA ARG A 29 -8.26 -2.10 -3.60
C ARG A 29 -6.73 -2.20 -3.75
N LYS A 30 -6.26 -2.53 -4.96
CA LYS A 30 -4.84 -2.58 -5.30
C LYS A 30 -4.16 -1.26 -4.88
N GLY A 31 -3.06 -1.36 -4.14
CA GLY A 31 -2.32 -0.20 -3.61
C GLY A 31 -2.85 0.40 -2.30
N LYS A 32 -4.03 -0.01 -1.80
CA LYS A 32 -4.58 0.47 -0.52
C LYS A 32 -4.32 -0.53 0.60
N LYS A 33 -3.66 -0.09 1.68
CA LYS A 33 -3.43 -0.90 2.88
C LYS A 33 -4.64 -0.85 3.81
N VAL A 34 -5.06 -2.00 4.37
CA VAL A 34 -6.17 -2.10 5.34
C VAL A 34 -5.87 -1.31 6.62
N ALA A 35 -4.62 -1.40 7.09
CA ALA A 35 -4.13 -0.72 8.27
C ALA A 35 -2.87 0.05 7.92
N LYS A 36 -2.73 1.25 8.50
CA LYS A 36 -1.48 2.01 8.39
C LYS A 36 -0.35 1.19 9.04
N PRO A 37 0.80 1.03 8.38
CA PRO A 37 1.92 0.33 8.99
C PRO A 37 2.39 1.11 10.22
N SER A 38 2.60 0.42 11.34
CA SER A 38 3.03 1.03 12.60
C SER A 38 4.50 1.45 12.60
N LYS A 39 5.30 0.92 11.65
CA LYS A 39 6.72 1.25 11.47
C LYS A 39 7.04 1.37 9.99
N VAL A 40 7.81 2.39 9.64
CA VAL A 40 8.46 2.52 8.34
C VAL A 40 9.76 1.72 8.42
N THR A 41 9.83 0.63 7.64
CA THR A 41 11.04 -0.20 7.52
C THR A 41 11.78 0.19 6.25
N LYS A 42 13.12 -0.02 6.20
CA LYS A 42 13.92 0.28 5.00
C LYS A 42 13.39 -0.43 3.75
N GLU A 43 12.98 -1.70 3.89
CA GLU A 43 12.33 -2.45 2.81
C GLU A 43 11.05 -1.78 2.29
N ARG A 44 10.25 -1.21 3.19
CA ARG A 44 9.01 -0.50 2.84
C ARG A 44 9.25 0.78 2.04
N ASP A 45 10.38 1.44 2.24
CA ASP A 45 10.75 2.62 1.47
C ASP A 45 11.27 2.24 0.08
N VAL A 46 12.07 1.18 -0.01
CA VAL A 46 12.51 0.61 -1.30
C VAL A 46 11.30 0.19 -2.16
N ASP A 47 10.34 -0.53 -1.58
CA ASP A 47 9.09 -0.89 -2.28
C ASP A 47 8.33 0.34 -2.81
N ARG A 48 8.36 1.44 -2.05
CA ARG A 48 7.71 2.70 -2.43
C ARG A 48 8.43 3.36 -3.60
N GLU A 49 9.75 3.36 -3.61
CA GLU A 49 10.57 3.90 -4.70
C GLU A 49 10.41 3.10 -5.98
N VAL A 50 10.43 1.76 -5.89
CA VAL A 50 10.15 0.87 -7.03
C VAL A 50 8.76 1.14 -7.59
N SER A 51 7.75 1.27 -6.73
CA SER A 51 6.37 1.57 -7.15
C SER A 51 6.26 2.92 -7.87
N LYS A 52 6.95 3.96 -7.36
CA LYS A 52 7.00 5.28 -8.00
C LYS A 52 7.65 5.21 -9.39
N PHE A 53 8.76 4.48 -9.49
CA PHE A 53 9.47 4.29 -10.76
C PHE A 53 8.59 3.61 -11.80
N ILE A 54 7.93 2.50 -11.42
CA ILE A 54 7.02 1.77 -12.31
C ILE A 54 5.87 2.67 -12.79
N ASN A 55 5.27 3.45 -11.89
CA ASN A 55 4.19 4.36 -12.25
C ASN A 55 4.67 5.43 -13.25
N HIS A 56 5.82 6.05 -13.00
CA HIS A 56 6.41 7.02 -13.91
C HIS A 56 6.67 6.41 -15.31
N CYS A 57 7.22 5.19 -15.38
CA CYS A 57 7.41 4.49 -16.65
C CYS A 57 6.09 4.24 -17.39
N ASN A 58 5.03 3.85 -16.67
CA ASN A 58 3.72 3.61 -17.27
C ASN A 58 3.06 4.90 -17.75
N GLU A 59 3.17 5.98 -16.98
CA GLU A 59 2.68 7.30 -17.36
C GLU A 59 3.38 7.81 -18.62
N MET A 60 4.71 7.74 -18.67
CA MET A 60 5.48 8.15 -19.85
C MET A 60 5.12 7.32 -21.10
N LYS A 61 4.91 6.01 -20.93
CA LYS A 61 4.43 5.15 -22.02
C LYS A 61 3.06 5.59 -22.53
N ALA A 62 2.12 5.87 -21.62
CA ALA A 62 0.78 6.34 -21.99
C ALA A 62 0.82 7.69 -22.73
N VAL A 63 1.61 8.65 -22.24
CA VAL A 63 1.83 9.95 -22.89
C VAL A 63 2.42 9.77 -24.29
N THR A 64 3.39 8.87 -24.43
CA THR A 64 4.06 8.62 -25.71
C THR A 64 3.09 8.04 -26.74
N VAL A 65 2.22 7.11 -26.33
CA VAL A 65 1.19 6.55 -27.20
C VAL A 65 0.19 7.63 -27.61
N ALA A 66 -0.32 8.42 -26.66
CA ALA A 66 -1.25 9.51 -26.98
C ALA A 66 -0.65 10.53 -27.95
N ASN A 67 0.61 10.93 -27.76
CA ASN A 67 1.30 11.85 -28.66
C ASN A 67 1.45 11.29 -30.08
N LYS A 68 1.62 9.97 -30.23
CA LYS A 68 1.65 9.31 -31.56
C LYS A 68 0.29 9.32 -32.24
N ASP A 69 -0.78 9.16 -31.46
CA ASP A 69 -2.16 9.18 -31.94
C ASP A 69 -2.69 10.61 -32.16
N GLY A 70 -1.83 11.63 -32.03
CA GLY A 70 -2.18 13.04 -32.21
C GLY A 70 -2.91 13.67 -31.01
N GLY A 71 -3.05 12.94 -29.91
CA GLY A 71 -3.59 13.44 -28.65
C GLY A 71 -2.49 14.02 -27.73
N TYR A 72 -2.89 14.78 -26.71
CA TYR A 72 -1.96 15.31 -25.71
C TYR A 72 -2.43 14.92 -24.30
N LEU A 73 -1.56 14.24 -23.55
CA LEU A 73 -1.79 13.92 -22.14
C LEU A 73 -0.81 14.70 -21.28
N SER A 74 -1.35 15.53 -20.39
CA SER A 74 -0.59 16.27 -19.38
C SER A 74 -0.47 15.44 -18.11
N ILE A 75 0.77 15.20 -17.64
CA ILE A 75 1.00 14.59 -16.33
C ILE A 75 0.74 15.68 -15.27
N VAL A 76 -0.46 15.69 -14.71
CA VAL A 76 -0.80 16.54 -13.57
C VAL A 76 -0.05 16.02 -12.36
N LYS A 77 1.04 16.70 -11.97
CA LYS A 77 1.71 16.44 -10.70
C LYS A 77 0.71 16.67 -9.59
N LEU A 78 0.30 15.59 -8.90
CA LEU A 78 -0.45 15.74 -7.66
C LEU A 78 0.39 16.58 -6.71
N PRO A 79 -0.22 17.48 -5.92
CA PRO A 79 0.49 18.17 -4.86
C PRO A 79 1.23 17.12 -4.05
N THR A 80 2.55 17.28 -3.94
CA THR A 80 3.35 16.49 -3.02
C THR A 80 2.64 16.61 -1.68
N ASP A 81 2.25 15.49 -1.08
CA ASP A 81 1.82 15.45 0.32
C ASP A 81 3.02 15.86 1.19
N SER A 82 3.32 17.16 1.21
CA SER A 82 4.08 17.87 2.23
C SER A 82 3.13 18.23 3.39
N GLY A 83 2.22 17.30 3.70
CA GLY A 83 1.34 17.32 4.86
C GLY A 83 2.13 16.98 6.12
N LYS A 84 2.88 17.98 6.59
CA LYS A 84 3.05 18.44 7.98
C LYS A 84 2.90 17.41 9.13
N LYS A 85 3.97 17.36 9.94
CA LYS A 85 4.09 16.99 11.37
C LYS A 85 3.66 15.59 11.82
#